data_AF-A0A967D2B1-F1
#
_entry.id   AF-A0A967D2B1-F1
#
_cell.length_a   1.000
_cell.length_b   1.000
_cell.length_c   1.000
_cell.angle_alpha   90.00
_cell.angle_beta   90.00
_cell.angle_gamma   90.00
#
_symmetry.space_group_name_H-M   'P 1'
#
loop_
_entity.id
_entity.type
_entity.pdbx_description
1 polymer ?
#
loop_
_entity_poly.entity_id
_entity_poly.type
_entity_poly.pdbx_seq_one_letter_code
_entity_poly.pdbx_strand_id
1 'polypeptide(L)'
;DTSRIRRMVMLGPPNQGSDLARLAAGNSLLASLAAGAGRELVLHWDTIARQLQTPEFEYGIIAGGKGDGRGYTVLLEGDDDAIVRVAETRLDGAHDFLVLPVRHSRMMRHPDVQAATLQFLREGSFGSTIRTEGEQER
;
A
#
# COMPACT_ATOMS: atom_id res chain seq x y z
N ASP A 1 -3.69 7.12 23.14
CA ASP A 1 -4.09 5.89 23.85
C ASP A 1 -4.54 4.85 22.83
N THR A 2 -3.61 3.97 22.43
CA THR A 2 -3.81 2.91 21.44
C THR A 2 -4.55 1.69 22.02
N SER A 3 -4.79 1.65 23.34
CA SER A 3 -5.46 0.52 24.02
C SER A 3 -6.88 0.22 23.52
N ARG A 4 -7.50 1.17 22.83
CA ARG A 4 -8.84 1.05 22.22
C ARG A 4 -8.83 0.50 20.79
N ILE A 5 -7.66 0.44 20.14
CA ILE A 5 -7.52 -0.06 18.77
C ILE A 5 -7.03 -1.49 18.85
N ARG A 6 -7.83 -2.44 18.35
CA ARG A 6 -7.46 -3.86 18.33
C ARG A 6 -6.83 -4.29 17.01
N ARG A 7 -7.36 -3.77 15.89
CA ARG A 7 -6.92 -4.12 14.55
C ARG A 7 -6.94 -2.93 13.62
N MET A 8 -6.01 -2.93 12.67
CA MET A 8 -5.94 -1.94 11.60
C MET A 8 -5.63 -2.62 10.27
N VAL A 9 -6.12 -2.06 9.18
CA VAL A 9 -5.73 -2.47 7.83
C VAL A 9 -5.19 -1.25 7.11
N MET A 10 -4.00 -1.37 6.54
CA MET A 10 -3.42 -0.36 5.67
C MET A 10 -3.65 -0.74 4.21
N LEU A 11 -4.08 0.23 3.40
CA LEU A 11 -4.39 0.06 1.97
C LEU A 11 -3.39 0.85 1.14
N GLY A 12 -2.49 0.17 0.44
CA GLY A 12 -1.44 0.77 -0.38
C GLY A 12 -0.57 1.81 0.35
N PRO A 13 -0.15 1.58 1.62
CA PRO A 13 0.64 2.57 2.35
C PRO A 13 2.06 2.69 1.76
N PRO A 14 2.69 3.87 1.65
CA PRO A 14 4.10 3.99 1.27
C PRO A 14 5.02 3.87 2.49
N ASN A 15 4.99 2.73 3.20
CA ASN A 15 5.69 2.51 4.47
C ASN A 15 7.23 2.60 4.37
N GLN A 16 7.80 2.24 3.21
CA GLN A 16 9.24 2.36 2.91
C GLN A 16 9.57 3.64 2.10
N GLY A 17 8.60 4.55 2.02
CA GLY A 17 8.68 5.76 1.22
C GLY A 17 8.04 5.57 -0.13
N SER A 18 8.14 6.60 -0.97
CA SER A 18 7.55 6.60 -2.30
C SER A 18 8.62 6.96 -3.33
N ASP A 19 8.94 6.01 -4.20
CA ASP A 19 9.84 6.27 -5.32
C ASP A 19 9.23 7.26 -6.31
N LEU A 20 7.90 7.23 -6.48
CA LEU A 20 7.20 8.25 -7.27
C LEU A 20 7.42 9.66 -6.68
N ALA A 21 7.39 9.80 -5.36
CA ALA A 21 7.70 11.06 -4.69
C ALA A 21 9.17 11.48 -4.88
N ARG A 22 10.12 10.54 -4.85
CA ARG A 22 11.55 10.81 -5.14
C ARG A 22 11.76 11.27 -6.58
N LEU A 23 11.11 10.63 -7.54
CA LEU A 23 11.13 11.05 -8.95
C LEU A 23 10.55 12.45 -9.12
N ALA A 24 9.44 12.76 -8.43
CA ALA A 24 8.84 14.09 -8.44
C ALA A 24 9.74 15.15 -7.79
N ALA A 25 10.46 14.83 -6.70
CA ALA A 25 11.39 15.74 -6.03
C ALA A 25 12.57 16.13 -6.92
N GLY A 26 13.03 15.22 -7.79
CA GLY A 26 14.08 15.47 -8.78
C GLY A 26 13.67 16.44 -9.90
N ASN A 27 12.40 16.84 -9.97
CA ASN A 27 11.88 17.78 -10.95
C ASN A 27 11.08 18.89 -10.27
N SER A 28 11.65 20.10 -10.21
CA SER A 28 11.07 21.26 -9.54
C SER A 28 9.65 21.62 -10.01
N LEU A 29 9.30 21.32 -11.28
CA LEU A 29 7.95 21.51 -11.80
C LEU A 29 6.97 20.49 -11.20
N LEU A 30 7.34 19.21 -11.16
CA LEU A 30 6.48 18.17 -10.57
C LEU A 30 6.34 18.32 -9.05
N ALA A 31 7.42 18.67 -8.36
CA ALA A 31 7.39 18.94 -6.92
C ALA A 31 6.40 20.07 -6.56
N SER A 32 6.28 21.08 -7.43
CA SER A 32 5.32 22.19 -7.24
C SER A 32 3.85 21.79 -7.44
N LEU A 33 3.58 20.66 -8.12
CA LEU A 33 2.25 20.11 -8.33
C LEU A 33 1.82 19.13 -7.22
N ALA A 34 2.75 18.67 -6.38
CA ALA A 34 2.44 17.79 -5.26
C ALA A 34 1.66 18.54 -4.17
N ALA A 35 0.54 17.98 -3.73
CA ALA A 35 -0.34 18.57 -2.72
C ALA A 35 -0.61 17.61 -1.55
N GLY A 36 -0.99 18.17 -0.40
CA GLY A 36 -1.34 17.40 0.80
C GLY A 36 -0.24 16.43 1.25
N ALA A 37 -0.62 15.22 1.66
CA ALA A 37 0.30 14.17 2.11
C ALA A 37 1.35 13.80 1.04
N GLY A 38 1.04 13.96 -0.25
CA GLY A 38 2.01 13.74 -1.33
C GLY A 38 3.20 14.70 -1.27
N ARG A 39 2.99 15.96 -0.86
CA ARG A 39 4.06 16.97 -0.76
C ARG A 39 5.02 16.66 0.39
N GLU A 40 4.52 16.14 1.51
CA GLU A 40 5.34 15.74 2.65
C GLU A 40 6.23 14.54 2.32
N LEU A 41 5.70 13.55 1.60
CA LEU A 41 6.48 12.42 1.09
C LEU A 41 7.57 12.86 0.10
N VAL A 42 7.28 13.88 -0.73
CA VAL A 42 8.25 14.46 -1.68
C VAL A 42 9.37 15.23 -0.97
N LEU A 43 9.05 16.03 0.03
CA LEU A 43 9.99 17.00 0.60
C LEU A 43 10.67 16.56 1.90
N HIS A 44 10.05 15.67 2.67
CA HIS A 44 10.43 15.42 4.06
C HIS A 44 10.49 13.94 4.45
N TRP A 45 10.58 13.03 3.48
CA TRP A 45 10.66 11.59 3.74
C TRP A 45 11.72 11.20 4.76
N ASP A 46 12.95 11.71 4.66
CA ASP A 46 14.04 11.37 5.58
C ASP A 46 13.74 11.74 7.03
N THR A 47 12.95 12.79 7.24
CA THR A 47 12.52 13.22 8.58
C THR A 47 11.34 12.38 9.06
N ILE A 48 10.37 12.09 8.19
CA ILE A 48 9.18 11.28 8.51
C ILE A 48 9.58 9.84 8.83
N ALA A 49 10.45 9.24 8.03
CA ALA A 49 10.90 7.86 8.17
C ALA A 49 11.49 7.58 9.57
N ARG A 50 12.20 8.55 10.15
CA ARG A 50 12.78 8.44 11.51
C ARG A 50 11.75 8.49 12.64
N GLN A 51 10.53 8.92 12.35
CA GLN A 51 9.45 9.07 13.32
C GLN A 51 8.36 8.01 13.15
N LEU A 52 8.39 7.22 12.07
CA LEU A 52 7.42 6.17 11.83
C LEU A 52 7.60 5.05 12.87
N GLN A 53 6.54 4.85 13.65
CA GLN A 53 6.46 3.74 14.61
C GLN A 53 5.66 2.60 13.99
N THR A 54 6.09 1.37 14.25
CA THR A 54 5.29 0.19 13.98
C THR A 54 4.14 0.10 15.00
N PRO A 55 2.89 -0.12 14.56
CA PRO A 55 1.78 -0.31 15.50
C PRO A 55 2.04 -1.51 16.44
N GLU A 56 1.68 -1.37 17.72
CA GLU A 56 1.84 -2.42 18.74
C GLU A 56 0.65 -3.42 18.78
N PHE A 57 -0.40 -3.16 18.00
CA PHE A 57 -1.58 -4.01 17.88
C PHE A 57 -1.58 -4.76 16.54
N GLU A 58 -2.49 -5.71 16.33
CA GLU A 58 -2.57 -6.46 15.07
C GLU A 58 -2.86 -5.54 13.88
N TYR A 59 -2.07 -5.64 12.82
CA TYR A 59 -2.35 -4.93 11.58
C TYR A 59 -2.01 -5.75 10.35
N GLY A 60 -2.79 -5.51 9.29
CA GLY A 60 -2.63 -6.14 7.99
C GLY A 60 -2.38 -5.10 6.92
N ILE A 61 -1.71 -5.51 5.84
CA ILE A 61 -1.41 -4.64 4.70
C ILE A 61 -1.98 -5.25 3.42
N ILE A 62 -2.78 -4.47 2.70
CA ILE A 62 -3.22 -4.80 1.35
C ILE A 62 -2.46 -3.90 0.37
N ALA A 63 -1.65 -4.52 -0.49
CA ALA A 63 -0.96 -3.86 -1.59
C ALA A 63 -1.74 -4.03 -2.90
N GLY A 64 -1.75 -2.98 -3.72
CA GLY A 64 -2.19 -3.11 -5.11
C GLY A 64 -0.99 -3.53 -5.98
N GLY A 65 -1.21 -4.51 -6.85
CA GLY A 65 -0.18 -5.05 -7.72
C GLY A 65 -0.70 -6.25 -8.50
N LYS A 66 -0.10 -6.55 -9.64
CA LYS A 66 -0.52 -7.65 -10.51
C LYS A 66 0.04 -9.01 -10.08
N GLY A 67 1.03 -9.04 -9.18
CA GLY A 67 1.79 -10.23 -8.83
C GLY A 67 2.78 -10.67 -9.91
N ASP A 68 3.02 -9.84 -10.94
CA ASP A 68 3.83 -10.17 -12.12
C ASP A 68 5.26 -9.58 -12.08
N GLY A 69 5.59 -8.84 -11.02
CA GLY A 69 6.87 -8.14 -10.87
C GLY A 69 7.03 -6.89 -11.73
N ARG A 70 5.99 -6.41 -12.42
CA ARG A 70 6.02 -5.24 -13.31
C ARG A 70 4.92 -4.21 -13.08
N GLY A 71 3.79 -4.58 -12.47
CA GLY A 71 2.79 -3.61 -12.03
C GLY A 71 2.03 -2.88 -13.15
N TYR A 72 1.51 -1.69 -12.84
CA TYR A 72 0.64 -0.92 -13.73
C TYR A 72 1.34 0.25 -14.43
N THR A 73 2.59 0.56 -14.07
CA THR A 73 3.37 1.63 -14.70
C THR A 73 4.81 1.22 -14.97
N VAL A 74 5.41 1.80 -16.01
CA VAL A 74 6.86 1.63 -16.29
C VAL A 74 7.74 2.62 -15.53
N LEU A 75 7.12 3.57 -14.81
CA LEU A 75 7.83 4.60 -14.05
C LEU A 75 8.42 4.05 -12.74
N LEU A 76 7.89 2.95 -12.24
CA LEU A 76 8.29 2.32 -10.99
C LEU A 76 8.89 0.94 -11.32
N GLU A 77 10.03 0.63 -10.70
CA GLU A 77 10.65 -0.68 -10.88
C GLU A 77 10.01 -1.70 -9.93
N GLY A 78 9.42 -2.74 -10.51
CA GLY A 78 8.76 -3.83 -9.77
C GLY A 78 7.24 -3.81 -9.94
N ASP A 79 6.54 -4.57 -9.09
CA ASP A 79 5.08 -4.57 -9.04
C ASP A 79 4.55 -3.35 -8.27
N ASP A 80 3.44 -2.77 -8.74
CA ASP A 80 2.90 -1.49 -8.28
C ASP A 80 1.41 -1.36 -8.55
N ASP A 81 0.77 -0.35 -7.94
CA ASP A 81 -0.63 0.03 -8.15
C ASP A 81 -0.82 1.32 -9.00
N ALA A 82 0.21 1.70 -9.75
CA ALA A 82 0.47 2.94 -10.49
C ALA A 82 0.91 4.14 -9.65
N ILE A 83 0.93 4.05 -8.30
CA ILE A 83 1.37 5.13 -7.40
C ILE A 83 2.40 4.63 -6.39
N VAL A 84 2.15 3.47 -5.79
CA VAL A 84 2.97 2.84 -4.74
C VAL A 84 3.35 1.44 -5.19
N ARG A 85 4.62 1.08 -4.99
CA ARG A 85 5.10 -0.28 -5.27
C ARG A 85 4.67 -1.24 -4.18
N VAL A 86 4.46 -2.50 -4.53
CA VAL A 86 4.17 -3.57 -3.56
C VAL A 86 5.27 -3.63 -2.48
N ALA A 87 6.54 -3.49 -2.88
CA ALA A 87 7.67 -3.47 -1.95
C ALA A 87 7.62 -2.29 -0.98
N GLU A 88 7.12 -1.14 -1.40
CA GLU A 88 7.00 0.07 -0.57
C GLU A 88 5.95 -0.07 0.53
N THR A 89 4.97 -0.94 0.32
CA THR A 89 3.90 -1.16 1.30
C THR A 89 4.30 -1.99 2.50
N ARG A 90 5.41 -2.74 2.42
CA ARG A 90 5.82 -3.65 3.49
C ARG A 90 6.19 -2.89 4.76
N LEU A 91 5.80 -3.46 5.90
CA LEU A 91 6.20 -3.00 7.23
C LEU A 91 6.34 -4.20 8.16
N ASP A 92 7.43 -4.24 8.92
CA ASP A 92 7.76 -5.35 9.79
C ASP A 92 6.79 -5.46 10.97
N GLY A 93 6.30 -6.67 11.23
CA GLY A 93 5.30 -6.94 12.28
C GLY A 93 3.87 -6.99 11.75
N ALA A 94 3.64 -6.80 10.45
CA ALA A 94 2.33 -7.06 9.85
C ALA A 94 1.93 -8.52 10.10
N HIS A 95 0.74 -8.72 10.65
CA HIS A 95 0.19 -10.04 10.95
C HIS A 95 -0.23 -10.79 9.67
N ASP A 96 -0.60 -10.05 8.63
CA ASP A 96 -0.90 -10.60 7.31
C ASP A 96 -0.62 -9.57 6.20
N PHE A 97 -0.34 -10.07 5.00
CA PHE A 97 0.00 -9.27 3.82
C PHE A 97 -0.66 -9.85 2.57
N LEU A 98 -1.43 -9.04 1.85
CA LEU A 98 -2.15 -9.45 0.66
C LEU A 98 -1.83 -8.54 -0.53
N VAL A 99 -1.60 -9.13 -1.70
CA VAL A 99 -1.50 -8.40 -2.97
C VAL A 99 -2.76 -8.67 -3.78
N LEU A 100 -3.42 -7.62 -4.27
CA LEU A 100 -4.58 -7.72 -5.16
C LEU A 100 -4.36 -6.92 -6.45
N PRO A 101 -4.87 -7.40 -7.61
CA PRO A 101 -4.73 -6.73 -8.90
C PRO A 101 -5.64 -5.49 -9.00
N VAL A 102 -5.26 -4.44 -8.25
CA VAL A 102 -5.99 -3.18 -8.17
C VAL A 102 -5.06 -1.99 -8.33
N ARG A 103 -5.54 -0.96 -9.06
CA ARG A 103 -4.88 0.35 -9.15
C ARG A 103 -5.19 1.21 -7.92
N HIS A 104 -4.25 2.06 -7.51
CA HIS A 104 -4.34 2.89 -6.30
C HIS A 104 -5.67 3.64 -6.19
N SER A 105 -6.08 4.32 -7.26
CA SER A 105 -7.30 5.15 -7.31
C SER A 105 -8.61 4.37 -7.15
N ARG A 106 -8.58 3.04 -7.32
CA ARG A 106 -9.75 2.14 -7.18
C ARG A 106 -9.71 1.29 -5.92
N MET A 107 -8.58 1.25 -5.19
CA MET A 107 -8.33 0.34 -4.09
C MET A 107 -9.43 0.38 -3.01
N MET A 108 -9.79 1.58 -2.52
CA MET A 108 -10.82 1.72 -1.48
C MET A 108 -12.23 1.27 -1.91
N ARG A 109 -12.51 1.23 -3.22
CA ARG A 109 -13.81 0.84 -3.78
C ARG A 109 -13.82 -0.57 -4.35
N HIS A 110 -12.70 -1.28 -4.30
CA HIS A 110 -12.58 -2.61 -4.87
C HIS A 110 -13.26 -3.64 -3.95
N PRO A 111 -14.21 -4.45 -4.46
CA PRO A 111 -14.95 -5.41 -3.63
C PRO A 111 -14.03 -6.36 -2.84
N ASP A 112 -13.00 -6.91 -3.48
CA ASP A 112 -12.07 -7.84 -2.81
C ASP A 112 -11.23 -7.17 -1.73
N VAL A 113 -10.86 -5.89 -1.91
CA VAL A 113 -10.13 -5.13 -0.89
C VAL A 113 -11.04 -4.91 0.33
N GLN A 114 -12.31 -4.57 0.11
CA GLN A 114 -13.28 -4.38 1.18
C GLN A 114 -13.58 -5.69 1.92
N ALA A 115 -13.74 -6.79 1.19
CA ALA A 115 -13.96 -8.12 1.75
C ALA A 115 -12.76 -8.57 2.60
N ALA A 116 -11.53 -8.46 2.07
CA ALA A 116 -10.30 -8.74 2.80
C ALA A 116 -10.15 -7.87 4.05
N THR A 117 -10.43 -6.56 3.93
CA THR A 117 -10.38 -5.62 5.05
C THR A 117 -11.35 -6.05 6.16
N LEU A 118 -12.61 -6.35 5.81
CA LEU A 118 -13.61 -6.80 6.78
C LEU A 118 -13.19 -8.11 7.46
N GLN A 119 -12.63 -9.04 6.69
CA GLN A 119 -12.15 -10.31 7.22
C GLN A 119 -11.00 -10.12 8.20
N PHE A 120 -9.99 -9.32 7.86
CA PHE A 120 -8.88 -9.02 8.76
C PHE A 120 -9.36 -8.35 10.04
N LEU A 121 -10.28 -7.39 9.95
CA LEU A 121 -10.80 -6.71 11.13
C LEU A 121 -11.55 -7.67 12.07
N ARG A 122 -12.15 -8.75 11.55
CA ARG A 122 -12.84 -9.79 12.35
C ARG A 122 -11.90 -10.85 12.91
N GLU A 123 -11.00 -11.36 12.07
CA GLU A 123 -10.25 -12.59 12.34
C GLU A 123 -8.72 -12.38 12.49
N GLY A 124 -8.19 -11.21 12.16
CA GLY A 124 -6.76 -10.92 12.17
C GLY A 124 -5.98 -11.48 10.97
N SER A 125 -6.64 -12.04 9.95
CA SER A 125 -6.02 -12.52 8.71
C SER A 125 -6.92 -12.26 7.51
N PHE A 126 -6.33 -12.10 6.33
CA PHE A 126 -7.04 -11.98 5.05
C PHE A 126 -7.57 -13.34 4.53
N GLY A 127 -7.12 -14.45 5.11
CA GLY A 127 -7.53 -15.81 4.75
C GLY A 127 -7.03 -16.31 3.40
N SER A 128 -7.22 -17.60 3.14
CA SER A 128 -6.68 -18.30 1.95
C SER A 128 -7.60 -18.24 0.71
N THR A 129 -8.76 -17.60 0.81
CA THR A 129 -9.86 -17.77 -0.17
C THR A 129 -9.89 -16.69 -1.24
N ILE A 130 -9.11 -15.61 -1.14
CA ILE A 130 -9.01 -14.65 -2.25
C ILE A 130 -7.98 -15.17 -3.26
N ARG A 131 -8.35 -16.24 -3.96
CA ARG A 131 -7.72 -16.61 -5.23
C ARG A 131 -8.34 -15.71 -6.28
N THR A 132 -7.50 -14.98 -6.98
CA THR A 132 -7.88 -14.17 -8.13
C THR A 132 -8.70 -15.03 -9.09
N GLU A 133 -9.95 -14.65 -9.35
CA GLU A 133 -10.69 -15.17 -10.50
C GLU A 133 -9.94 -14.74 -11.77
N GLY A 134 -9.02 -15.59 -12.21
CA GLY A 134 -8.19 -15.39 -13.40
C GLY A 134 -7.78 -16.69 -14.10
N GLU A 135 -8.20 -17.86 -13.61
CA GLU A 135 -7.92 -19.17 -14.22
C GLU A 135 -9.16 -19.81 -14.88
N GLN A 136 -10.19 -19.04 -15.22
CA GLN A 136 -11.26 -19.51 -16.09
C GLN A 136 -11.58 -18.48 -17.17
N GLU A 137 -10.79 -18.50 -18.24
CA GLU A 137 -11.28 -18.58 -19.62
C GLU A 137 -10.09 -18.73 -20.57
N ARG A 138 -10.02 -19.93 -21.17
CA ARG A 138 -9.41 -20.35 -22.45
C ARG A 138 -8.40 -19.44 -23.13
#